data_AF-A0AAV4XNJ9-F1
#
_entry.id   AF-A0AAV4XNJ9-F1
#
_cell.length_a   1.000
_cell.length_b   1.000
_cell.length_c   1.000
_cell.angle_alpha   90.00
_cell.angle_beta   90.00
_cell.angle_gamma   90.00
#
_symmetry.space_group_name_H-M   'P 1'
#
loop_
_entity.id
_entity.type
_entity.pdbx_description
1 polymer ?
#
loop_
_entity_poly.entity_id
_entity_poly.type
_entity_poly.pdbx_seq_one_letter_code
_entity_poly.pdbx_strand_id
1 'polypeptide(L)'
;MVHYGKADIAIGKISITEERTKAVNFSYPYDVEDLTFSTKAPVFRICQEKKRPFQRIVLKFLGYLVLQPLDIFPITARTKVLVVSWLLGGRFISFFYSAALLAFLTIPEQEQGIKTISQLSNAISKGKH
;
A
#
# COMPACT_ATOMS: atom_id res chain seq x y z
N MET A 1 36.46 9.91 -41.30
CA MET A 1 37.55 8.99 -40.90
C MET A 1 37.98 8.14 -42.07
N VAL A 2 37.07 7.40 -42.71
CA VAL A 2 37.38 6.54 -43.87
C VAL A 2 37.93 7.33 -45.07
N HIS A 3 37.24 8.38 -45.52
CA HIS A 3 37.69 9.23 -46.64
C HIS A 3 39.09 9.85 -46.45
N TYR A 4 39.50 10.11 -45.20
CA TYR A 4 40.81 10.71 -44.89
C TYR A 4 41.90 9.66 -44.63
N GLY A 5 41.63 8.37 -44.88
CA GLY A 5 42.59 7.29 -44.62
C GLY A 5 42.90 7.06 -43.14
N LYS A 6 42.06 7.57 -42.22
CA LYS A 6 42.24 7.39 -40.77
C LYS A 6 41.57 6.11 -40.25
N ALA A 7 40.78 5.44 -41.08
CA ALA A 7 40.09 4.19 -40.78
C ALA A 7 39.91 3.41 -42.07
N ASP A 8 40.08 2.09 -42.02
CA ASP A 8 40.00 1.23 -43.21
C ASP A 8 38.57 0.88 -43.59
N ILE A 9 37.69 0.69 -42.59
CA ILE A 9 36.28 0.31 -42.77
C ILE A 9 35.42 1.04 -41.74
N ALA A 10 34.20 1.42 -42.13
CA ALA A 10 33.15 1.86 -41.20
C ALA A 10 32.00 0.86 -41.21
N ILE A 11 31.63 0.37 -40.02
CA ILE A 11 30.45 -0.48 -39.81
C ILE A 11 29.51 0.27 -38.88
N GLY A 12 28.30 0.56 -39.34
CA GLY A 12 27.31 1.29 -38.56
C GLY A 12 26.09 1.67 -39.39
N LYS A 13 25.12 2.28 -38.71
CA LYS A 13 23.89 2.78 -39.32
C LYS A 13 24.19 4.08 -40.09
N ILE A 14 24.67 3.92 -41.33
CA ILE A 14 25.07 5.02 -42.22
C ILE A 14 24.18 4.99 -43.45
N SER A 15 23.35 6.03 -43.60
CA SER A 15 22.53 6.19 -44.80
C SER A 15 23.40 6.48 -46.02
N ILE A 16 23.14 5.73 -47.10
CA ILE A 16 23.79 5.89 -48.40
C ILE A 16 23.15 7.09 -49.11
N THR A 17 23.96 8.11 -49.41
CA THR A 17 23.53 9.30 -50.17
C THR A 17 24.40 9.49 -51.41
N GLU A 18 23.91 10.21 -52.42
CA GLU A 18 24.65 10.43 -53.67
C GLU A 18 26.00 11.12 -53.41
N GLU A 19 26.00 12.15 -52.57
CA GLU A 19 27.22 12.89 -52.21
C GLU A 19 28.26 11.99 -51.53
N ARG A 20 27.82 11.09 -50.63
CA ARG A 20 28.73 10.17 -49.93
C ARG A 20 29.27 9.08 -50.86
N THR A 21 28.48 8.66 -51.82
CA THR A 21 28.86 7.65 -52.82
C THR A 21 30.00 8.16 -53.73
N LYS A 22 30.11 9.49 -53.93
CA LYS A 22 31.24 10.11 -54.65
C LYS A 22 32.55 10.05 -53.87
N ALA A 23 32.50 9.93 -52.54
CA ALA A 23 33.67 10.00 -51.67
C ALA A 23 34.16 8.63 -51.17
N VAL A 24 33.26 7.66 -50.97
CA VAL A 24 33.58 6.32 -50.48
C VAL A 24 32.65 5.26 -51.09
N ASN A 25 33.14 4.03 -51.22
CA ASN A 25 32.35 2.90 -51.69
C ASN A 25 31.51 2.29 -50.54
N PHE A 26 30.29 1.88 -50.86
CA PHE A 26 29.38 1.18 -49.95
C PHE A 26 29.15 -0.26 -50.42
N SER A 27 28.87 -1.15 -49.47
CA SER A 27 28.34 -2.49 -49.77
C SER A 27 26.84 -2.42 -50.12
N TYR A 28 26.26 -3.56 -50.51
CA TYR A 28 24.81 -3.66 -50.71
C TYR A 28 24.04 -3.27 -49.43
N PRO A 29 22.94 -2.51 -49.53
CA PRO A 29 22.15 -2.11 -48.36
C PRO A 29 21.54 -3.33 -47.68
N TYR A 30 21.78 -3.46 -46.37
CA TYR A 30 21.28 -4.58 -45.56
C TYR A 30 20.03 -4.22 -44.74
N ASP A 31 19.68 -2.94 -44.66
CA ASP A 31 18.48 -2.40 -44.01
C ASP A 31 18.00 -1.15 -44.78
N VAL A 32 16.70 -0.90 -44.78
CA VAL A 32 16.08 0.27 -45.43
C VAL A 32 15.39 1.10 -44.36
N GLU A 33 15.86 2.33 -44.20
CA GLU A 33 15.30 3.26 -43.22
C GLU A 33 14.29 4.19 -43.88
N ASP A 34 13.08 4.23 -43.32
CA ASP A 34 12.08 5.21 -43.67
C ASP A 34 12.10 6.38 -42.68
N LEU A 35 11.92 7.60 -43.21
CA LEU A 35 11.75 8.79 -42.39
C LEU A 35 10.38 8.73 -41.69
N THR A 36 10.39 8.43 -40.39
CA THR A 36 9.18 8.34 -39.57
C THR A 36 9.15 9.41 -38.50
N PHE A 37 7.94 9.91 -38.20
CA PHE A 37 7.73 10.87 -37.11
C PHE A 37 7.41 10.12 -35.81
N SER A 38 8.23 10.31 -34.78
CA SER A 38 7.92 9.82 -33.44
C SER A 38 7.04 10.83 -32.72
N THR A 39 5.76 10.52 -32.54
CA THR A 39 4.85 11.29 -31.68
C THR A 39 4.72 10.62 -30.31
N LYS A 40 4.23 11.37 -29.31
CA LYS A 40 3.92 10.76 -28.00
C LYS A 40 2.84 9.70 -28.19
N ALA A 41 3.03 8.54 -27.55
CA ALA A 41 2.01 7.49 -27.55
C ALA A 41 0.65 8.09 -27.15
N PRO A 42 -0.43 7.81 -27.89
CA PRO A 42 -1.75 8.28 -27.52
C PRO A 42 -2.08 7.71 -26.13
N VAL A 43 -2.51 8.59 -25.22
CA VAL A 43 -2.95 8.15 -23.89
C VAL A 43 -4.24 7.37 -24.07
N PHE A 44 -4.14 6.06 -24.27
CA PHE A 44 -5.28 5.14 -24.23
C PHE A 44 -5.81 5.10 -22.80
N ARG A 45 -6.72 6.04 -22.50
CA ARG A 45 -7.41 6.16 -21.22
C ARG A 45 -8.70 5.32 -21.25
N ILE A 46 -8.61 4.08 -21.70
CA ILE A 46 -9.71 3.12 -21.63
C ILE A 46 -9.18 1.88 -20.91
N CYS A 47 -9.68 1.67 -19.70
CA CYS A 47 -9.40 0.52 -18.82
C CYS A 47 -7.99 0.41 -18.21
N GLN A 48 -7.63 1.37 -17.36
CA GLN A 48 -7.02 0.97 -16.08
C GLN A 48 -7.94 1.39 -14.94
N GLU A 49 -9.04 0.65 -14.77
CA GLU A 49 -9.65 0.59 -13.45
C GLU A 49 -8.60 0.00 -12.50
N LYS A 50 -8.04 0.84 -11.64
CA LYS A 50 -7.20 0.41 -10.53
C LYS A 50 -8.04 -0.48 -9.61
N LYS A 51 -8.16 -1.77 -9.93
CA LYS A 51 -8.68 -2.80 -9.02
C LYS A 51 -7.65 -2.96 -7.90
N ARG A 52 -7.70 -2.09 -6.89
CA ARG A 52 -6.92 -2.31 -5.68
C ARG A 52 -7.48 -3.59 -5.04
N PRO A 53 -6.67 -4.64 -4.81
CA PRO A 53 -7.17 -5.87 -4.23
C PRO A 53 -7.72 -5.57 -2.83
N PHE A 54 -8.94 -6.04 -2.55
CA PHE A 54 -9.64 -5.81 -1.28
C PHE A 54 -8.78 -6.21 -0.07
N GLN A 55 -8.05 -7.31 -0.18
CA GLN A 55 -7.11 -7.78 0.85
C GLN A 55 -6.09 -6.71 1.25
N ARG A 56 -5.56 -5.96 0.28
CA ARG A 56 -4.57 -4.90 0.54
C ARG A 56 -5.19 -3.68 1.21
N ILE A 57 -6.49 -3.45 0.99
CA ILE A 57 -7.25 -2.41 1.68
C ILE A 57 -7.44 -2.81 3.15
N VAL A 58 -7.88 -4.05 3.40
CA VAL A 58 -8.06 -4.59 4.77
C VAL A 58 -6.75 -4.59 5.55
N LEU A 59 -5.66 -5.08 4.96
CA LEU A 59 -4.33 -5.08 5.58
C LEU A 59 -3.86 -3.66 5.94
N LYS A 60 -4.17 -2.66 5.11
CA LYS A 60 -3.87 -1.26 5.43
C LYS A 60 -4.69 -0.73 6.59
N PHE A 61 -6.00 -1.04 6.64
CA PHE A 61 -6.85 -0.66 7.78
C PHE A 61 -6.39 -1.30 9.10
N LEU A 62 -5.97 -2.57 9.03
CA LEU A 62 -5.37 -3.28 10.16
C LEU A 62 -4.03 -2.62 10.57
N GLY A 63 -3.17 -2.26 9.62
CA GLY A 63 -1.92 -1.54 9.89
C GLY A 63 -2.16 -0.20 10.59
N TYR A 64 -3.19 0.56 10.21
CA TYR A 64 -3.55 1.81 10.89
C TYR A 64 -4.04 1.61 12.32
N LEU A 65 -4.64 0.45 12.64
CA LEU A 65 -4.98 0.08 14.01
C LEU A 65 -3.71 -0.14 14.84
N VAL A 66 -2.68 -0.74 14.25
CA VAL A 66 -1.36 -0.98 14.87
C VAL A 66 -0.47 0.28 14.84
N LEU A 67 -1.05 1.48 14.65
CA LEU A 67 -0.33 2.76 14.61
C LEU A 67 0.78 2.81 13.54
N GLN A 68 0.68 2.02 12.47
CA GLN A 68 1.64 2.04 11.38
C GLN A 68 1.58 3.40 10.63
N PRO A 69 2.72 3.99 10.22
CA PRO A 69 2.74 5.27 9.53
C PRO A 69 1.87 5.28 8.26
N LEU A 70 1.04 6.32 8.13
CA LEU A 70 0.05 6.46 7.07
C LEU A 70 0.68 6.77 5.71
N ASP A 71 0.98 5.72 4.94
CA ASP A 71 1.52 5.87 3.59
C ASP A 71 0.38 5.90 2.54
N ILE A 72 -0.38 7.00 2.53
CA ILE A 72 -1.53 7.21 1.64
C ILE A 72 -1.28 8.46 0.79
N PHE A 73 -0.74 8.29 -0.41
CA PHE A 73 -0.81 9.29 -1.48
C PHE A 73 -1.53 8.67 -2.68
N PRO A 74 -2.51 9.32 -3.35
CA PRO A 74 -3.14 10.62 -3.07
C PRO A 74 -4.37 10.50 -2.16
N ILE A 75 -4.60 11.54 -1.35
CA ILE A 75 -5.62 11.56 -0.32
C ILE A 75 -6.88 12.29 -0.82
N THR A 76 -7.91 11.53 -1.20
CA THR A 76 -9.25 12.04 -1.46
C THR A 76 -9.96 12.38 -0.12
N ALA A 77 -10.80 13.41 -0.08
CA ALA A 77 -11.51 13.81 1.14
C ALA A 77 -12.34 12.66 1.76
N ARG A 78 -12.97 11.83 0.92
CA ARG A 78 -13.73 10.64 1.37
C ARG A 78 -12.85 9.64 2.14
N THR A 79 -11.63 9.40 1.66
CA THR A 79 -10.69 8.51 2.34
C THR A 79 -10.18 9.10 3.65
N LYS A 80 -10.02 10.44 3.75
CA LYS A 80 -9.70 11.09 5.04
C LYS A 80 -10.80 10.84 6.06
N VAL A 81 -12.05 11.08 5.67
CA VAL A 81 -13.19 10.89 6.59
C VAL A 81 -13.28 9.45 7.07
N LEU A 82 -13.12 8.47 6.17
CA LEU A 82 -13.12 7.05 6.53
C LEU A 82 -11.97 6.66 7.46
N VAL A 83 -10.76 7.20 7.25
CA VAL A 83 -9.61 6.91 8.11
C VAL A 83 -9.76 7.58 9.48
N VAL A 84 -10.24 8.82 9.52
CA VAL A 84 -10.48 9.54 10.78
C VAL A 84 -11.59 8.88 11.60
N SER A 85 -12.70 8.48 10.98
CA SER A 85 -13.77 7.77 11.69
C SER A 85 -13.29 6.42 12.22
N TRP A 86 -12.47 5.70 11.46
CA TRP A 86 -11.85 4.44 11.88
C TRP A 86 -10.93 4.60 13.09
N LEU A 87 -10.05 5.62 13.07
CA LEU A 87 -9.12 5.88 14.17
C LEU A 87 -9.84 6.31 15.45
N LEU A 88 -10.86 7.17 15.33
CA LEU A 88 -11.70 7.55 16.47
C LEU A 88 -12.40 6.31 17.06
N GLY A 89 -13.01 5.48 16.21
CA GLY A 89 -13.66 4.24 16.65
C GLY A 89 -12.72 3.32 17.44
N GLY A 90 -11.53 3.06 16.91
CA GLY A 90 -10.50 2.27 17.61
C GLY A 90 -10.10 2.88 18.95
N ARG A 91 -9.92 4.21 19.01
CA ARG A 91 -9.57 4.91 20.25
C ARG A 91 -10.65 4.82 21.31
N PHE A 92 -11.92 4.97 20.93
CA PHE A 92 -13.05 4.81 21.84
C PHE A 92 -13.09 3.39 22.42
N ILE A 93 -12.96 2.37 21.57
CA ILE A 93 -12.98 0.96 22.00
C ILE A 93 -11.87 0.68 23.02
N SER A 94 -10.63 1.11 22.75
CA SER A 94 -9.53 0.94 23.71
C SER A 94 -9.81 1.64 25.05
N PHE A 95 -10.36 2.86 25.01
CA PHE A 95 -10.67 3.60 26.23
C PHE A 95 -11.75 2.91 27.08
N PHE A 96 -12.85 2.48 26.45
CA PHE A 96 -13.91 1.75 27.14
C PHE A 96 -13.42 0.41 27.71
N TYR A 97 -12.58 -0.31 26.96
CA TYR A 97 -11.98 -1.54 27.44
C TYR A 97 -11.12 -1.31 28.70
N SER A 98 -10.24 -0.29 28.67
CA SER A 98 -9.42 0.06 29.83
C SER A 98 -10.26 0.51 31.02
N ALA A 99 -11.34 1.27 30.80
CA ALA A 99 -12.24 1.72 31.86
C ALA A 99 -13.01 0.55 32.50
N ALA A 100 -13.55 -0.37 31.70
CA ALA A 100 -14.24 -1.55 32.20
C ALA A 100 -13.29 -2.49 32.96
N LEU A 101 -12.09 -2.71 32.40
CA LEU A 101 -11.05 -3.50 33.06
C LEU A 101 -10.65 -2.88 34.41
N LEU A 102 -10.45 -1.56 34.43
CA LEU A 102 -10.13 -0.85 35.66
C LEU A 102 -11.27 -0.99 36.68
N ALA A 103 -12.53 -0.84 36.26
CA ALA A 103 -13.67 -1.03 37.15
C ALA A 103 -13.68 -2.42 37.79
N PHE A 104 -13.40 -3.47 37.01
CA PHE A 104 -13.30 -4.84 37.52
C PHE A 104 -12.11 -5.03 38.46
N LEU A 105 -10.97 -4.38 38.21
CA LEU A 105 -9.80 -4.46 39.09
C LEU A 105 -9.96 -3.64 40.37
N THR A 106 -10.74 -2.55 40.34
CA THR A 106 -10.96 -1.68 41.50
C THR A 106 -12.00 -2.21 42.47
N ILE A 107 -12.93 -3.05 42.02
CA ILE A 107 -13.92 -3.69 42.89
C ILE A 107 -13.32 -5.05 43.31
N PRO A 108 -12.90 -5.22 44.57
CA PRO A 108 -12.47 -6.53 45.03
C PRO A 108 -13.64 -7.52 44.88
N GLU A 109 -13.35 -8.73 44.41
CA GLU A 109 -14.35 -9.78 44.26
C GLU A 109 -15.05 -10.02 45.60
N GLN A 110 -16.25 -9.44 45.73
CA GLN A 110 -16.99 -9.48 46.98
C GLN A 110 -17.65 -10.86 47.06
N GLU A 111 -17.11 -11.73 47.91
CA GLU A 111 -17.79 -12.97 48.28
C GLU A 111 -19.22 -12.62 48.67
N GLN A 112 -20.19 -13.32 48.10
CA GLN A 112 -21.59 -13.06 48.37
C GLN A 112 -21.85 -13.30 49.87
N GLY A 113 -21.89 -12.22 50.64
CA GLY A 113 -22.27 -12.27 52.04
C GLY A 113 -23.63 -12.94 52.17
N ILE A 114 -23.79 -13.74 53.22
CA ILE A 114 -24.98 -14.55 53.53
C ILE A 114 -26.25 -13.69 53.36
N LYS A 115 -26.96 -13.85 52.24
CA LYS A 115 -28.12 -13.00 51.92
C LYS A 115 -29.42 -13.53 52.52
N THR A 116 -29.42 -14.78 52.96
CA THR A 116 -30.64 -15.48 53.38
C THR A 116 -30.46 -16.11 54.74
N ILE A 117 -31.50 -16.04 55.58
CA ILE A 117 -31.52 -16.65 56.92
C ILE A 117 -31.20 -18.15 56.87
N SER A 118 -31.62 -18.84 55.80
CA SER A 118 -31.27 -20.25 55.57
C SER A 118 -29.74 -20.46 55.45
N GLN A 119 -29.06 -19.60 54.69
CA GLN A 119 -27.60 -19.63 54.56
C GLN A 119 -26.89 -19.31 55.89
N LEU A 120 -27.47 -18.42 56.71
CA LEU A 120 -26.96 -18.09 58.04
C LEU A 120 -27.10 -19.26 59.02
N SER A 121 -28.29 -19.88 59.07
CA SER A 121 -28.56 -21.02 59.95
C SER A 121 -27.66 -22.22 59.64
N ASN A 122 -27.37 -22.44 58.35
CA ASN A 122 -26.49 -23.52 57.91
C ASN A 122 -25.02 -23.24 58.27
N ALA A 123 -24.58 -21.97 58.18
CA ALA A 123 -23.24 -21.56 58.58
C ALA A 123 -23.00 -21.70 60.10
N ILE A 124 -23.99 -21.33 60.92
CA ILE A 124 -23.94 -21.49 62.38
C ILE A 124 -23.95 -22.97 62.77
N SER A 125 -24.78 -23.80 62.11
CA SER A 125 -24.82 -25.25 62.37
C SER A 125 -23.51 -25.98 62.06
N LYS A 126 -22.70 -25.41 61.14
CA LYS A 126 -21.39 -25.95 60.75
C LYS A 126 -20.24 -25.46 61.64
N GLY A 127 -20.52 -24.69 62.70
CA GLY A 127 -19.54 -24.31 63.72
C GLY A 127 -18.39 -23.43 63.21
N LYS A 128 -18.63 -22.61 62.18
CA LYS A 128 -17.59 -21.75 61.59
C LYS A 128 -17.53 -20.33 62.18
N HIS A 129 -18.19 -20.10 63.31
CA HIS A 129 -18.00 -18.96 64.23
C HIS A 129 -18.43 -19.38 65.63
#